data_AF-A0A2Z3HZU6-F1
#
_entry.id   AF-A0A2Z3HZU6-F1
#
_cell.length_a   1.000
_cell.length_b   1.000
_cell.length_c   1.000
_cell.angle_alpha   90.00
_cell.angle_beta   90.00
_cell.angle_gamma   90.00
#
_symmetry.space_group_name_H-M   'P 1'
#
loop_
_entity.id
_entity.type
_entity.pdbx_description
1 polymer ?
#
loop_
_entity_poly.entity_id
_entity_poly.type
_entity_poly.pdbx_seq_one_letter_code
_entity_poly.pdbx_strand_id
1 'polypeptide(L)'
;MKKLLLIITLLSCNLSFADDIYCKVVGIIDGHTIKCLTNAKKQIKVRLYQIDAPKSKQAFGSKSRQALSDLVFNKDVLLELHGKDKYRRTLGTIYFSQQVECLGHPSFGYCVDPKGIDISLEMINQGMAWYYPFAKKNEQYKKAEEQARKNKVGLWANSNPIPPWEFK
;
A
#
# COMPACT_ATOMS: atom_id res chain seq x y z
N MET A 1 60.45 14.25 -19.21
CA MET A 1 59.07 14.38 -19.72
C MET A 1 58.15 13.61 -18.79
N LYS A 2 57.49 14.26 -17.83
CA LYS A 2 56.58 13.61 -16.87
C LYS A 2 55.23 13.43 -17.56
N LYS A 3 54.82 12.19 -17.82
CA LYS A 3 53.49 11.86 -18.34
C LYS A 3 52.48 12.10 -17.23
N LEU A 4 51.65 13.14 -17.38
CA LEU A 4 50.51 13.43 -16.52
C LEU A 4 49.38 12.44 -16.88
N LEU A 5 49.15 11.42 -16.04
CA LEU A 5 48.01 10.52 -16.20
C LEU A 5 46.76 11.24 -15.70
N LEU A 6 45.86 11.62 -16.62
CA LEU A 6 44.54 12.12 -16.29
C LEU A 6 43.66 10.93 -15.90
N ILE A 7 43.33 10.80 -14.61
CA ILE A 7 42.36 9.80 -14.13
C ILE A 7 40.96 10.40 -14.35
N ILE A 8 40.27 9.93 -15.38
CA ILE A 8 38.85 10.21 -15.60
C ILE A 8 38.06 9.25 -14.71
N THR A 9 37.67 9.72 -13.52
CA THR A 9 36.70 9.03 -12.67
C THR A 9 35.32 9.12 -13.32
N LEU A 10 34.88 8.04 -13.99
CA LEU A 10 33.49 7.87 -14.39
C LEU A 10 32.63 7.83 -13.11
N LEU A 11 31.90 8.93 -12.88
CA LEU A 11 30.89 9.02 -11.84
C LEU A 11 29.69 8.17 -12.28
N SER A 12 29.68 6.89 -11.92
CA SER A 12 28.53 6.01 -12.14
C SER A 12 27.37 6.50 -11.26
N CYS A 13 26.43 7.20 -11.89
CA CYS A 13 25.15 7.54 -11.29
C CYS A 13 24.38 6.23 -11.09
N ASN A 14 24.36 5.72 -9.84
CA ASN A 14 23.47 4.62 -9.49
C ASN A 14 22.05 5.18 -9.48
N LEU A 15 21.32 5.01 -10.58
CA LEU A 15 19.87 5.16 -10.57
C LEU A 15 19.31 4.02 -9.70
N SER A 16 19.03 4.32 -8.44
CA SER A 16 18.19 3.44 -7.61
C SER A 16 16.76 3.64 -8.05
N PHE A 17 16.26 2.76 -8.93
CA PHE A 17 14.82 2.63 -9.12
C PHE A 17 14.22 2.07 -7.84
N ALA A 18 13.08 2.60 -7.41
CA ALA A 18 12.31 1.97 -6.34
C ALA A 18 11.78 0.64 -6.91
N ASP A 19 12.16 -0.48 -6.29
CA ASP A 19 11.74 -1.81 -6.75
C ASP A 19 10.27 -2.03 -6.39
N ASP A 20 9.41 -1.80 -7.38
CA ASP A 20 8.02 -2.21 -7.35
C ASP A 20 7.91 -3.74 -7.37
N ILE A 21 7.07 -4.30 -6.49
CA ILE A 21 6.85 -5.75 -6.42
C ILE A 21 5.45 -6.09 -6.91
N TYR A 22 5.37 -6.93 -7.93
CA TYR A 22 4.12 -7.61 -8.30
C TYR A 22 3.93 -8.86 -7.45
N CYS A 23 2.75 -9.02 -6.86
CA CYS A 23 2.39 -10.21 -6.10
C CYS A 23 0.89 -10.53 -6.15
N LYS A 24 0.58 -11.81 -5.98
CA LYS A 24 -0.78 -12.27 -5.77
C LYS A 24 -1.15 -12.20 -4.29
N VAL A 25 -2.26 -11.58 -3.95
CA VAL A 25 -2.77 -11.59 -2.57
C VAL A 25 -3.40 -12.94 -2.26
N VAL A 26 -2.75 -13.71 -1.39
CA VAL A 26 -3.14 -15.08 -1.04
C VAL A 26 -3.78 -15.18 0.35
N GLY A 27 -3.87 -14.09 1.10
CA GLY A 27 -4.58 -14.08 2.38
C GLY A 27 -4.69 -12.71 3.03
N ILE A 28 -5.73 -12.54 3.84
CA ILE A 28 -6.00 -11.32 4.61
C ILE A 28 -5.88 -11.62 6.10
N ILE A 29 -4.93 -10.97 6.77
CA ILE A 29 -4.67 -11.16 8.21
C ILE A 29 -5.64 -10.31 9.03
N ASP A 30 -5.68 -9.01 8.75
CA ASP A 30 -6.55 -8.01 9.39
C ASP A 30 -6.87 -6.88 8.40
N GLY A 31 -7.51 -5.81 8.84
CA GLY A 31 -7.92 -4.68 8.00
C GLY A 31 -6.79 -3.83 7.42
N HIS A 32 -5.52 -4.12 7.71
CA HIS A 32 -4.38 -3.40 7.11
C HIS A 32 -3.19 -4.33 6.81
N THR A 33 -3.33 -5.65 6.93
CA THR A 33 -2.23 -6.59 6.72
C THR A 33 -2.66 -7.75 5.82
N ILE A 34 -1.90 -7.96 4.74
CA ILE A 34 -2.09 -9.06 3.79
C ILE A 34 -0.91 -10.04 3.78
N LYS A 35 -1.13 -11.22 3.21
CA LYS A 35 -0.11 -12.15 2.74
C LYS A 35 -0.06 -12.08 1.22
N CYS A 36 1.11 -11.81 0.67
CA CYS A 36 1.34 -11.73 -0.76
C CYS A 36 2.32 -12.82 -1.21
N LEU A 37 2.01 -13.50 -2.31
CA LEU A 37 2.89 -14.46 -2.98
C LEU A 37 3.57 -13.75 -4.16
N THR A 38 4.88 -13.55 -4.06
CA THR A 38 5.66 -12.89 -5.12
C THR A 38 5.92 -13.84 -6.30
N ASN A 39 6.37 -13.28 -7.43
CA ASN A 39 6.77 -14.06 -8.61
C ASN A 39 7.87 -15.09 -8.31
N ALA A 40 8.76 -14.78 -7.36
CA ALA A 40 9.79 -15.70 -6.84
C ALA A 40 9.24 -16.80 -5.91
N LYS A 41 7.91 -16.99 -5.86
CA LYS A 41 7.20 -17.97 -5.01
C LYS A 41 7.45 -17.81 -3.51
N LYS A 42 7.83 -16.60 -3.09
CA LYS A 42 8.02 -16.26 -1.67
C LYS A 42 6.76 -15.60 -1.12
N GLN A 43 6.27 -16.11 0.01
CA GLN A 43 5.20 -15.44 0.75
C GLN A 43 5.77 -14.36 1.66
N ILE A 44 5.29 -13.13 1.53
CA ILE A 44 5.62 -11.99 2.38
C ILE A 44 4.37 -11.48 3.10
N LYS A 45 4.55 -10.90 4.29
CA LYS A 45 3.50 -10.15 4.98
C LYS A 45 3.68 -8.67 4.67
N VAL A 46 2.62 -8.03 4.20
CA VAL A 46 2.62 -6.61 3.85
C VAL A 46 1.63 -5.89 4.77
N ARG A 47 2.10 -4.86 5.47
CA ARG A 47 1.27 -3.89 6.16
C ARG A 47 1.04 -2.72 5.22
N LEU A 48 -0.23 -2.38 5.01
CA LEU A 48 -0.65 -1.23 4.24
C LEU A 48 -0.07 0.06 4.85
N TYR A 49 0.54 0.88 4.00
CA TYR A 49 1.12 2.16 4.39
C TYR A 49 0.05 3.20 4.68
N GLN A 50 0.39 4.23 5.46
CA GLN A 50 -0.46 5.36 5.86
C GLN A 50 -1.70 5.06 6.72
N ILE A 51 -2.09 3.79 6.92
CA ILE A 51 -3.29 3.45 7.67
C ILE A 51 -3.04 2.58 8.89
N ASP A 52 -4.00 2.62 9.81
CA ASP A 52 -4.18 1.60 10.84
C ASP A 52 -5.66 1.21 10.91
N ALA A 53 -5.93 -0.09 11.00
CA ALA A 53 -7.29 -0.61 10.96
C ALA A 53 -7.70 -1.25 12.29
N PRO A 54 -9.00 -1.27 12.64
CA PRO A 54 -9.47 -1.90 13.86
C PRO A 54 -8.97 -3.34 14.01
N LYS A 55 -8.47 -3.69 15.20
CA LYS A 55 -7.97 -5.04 15.50
C LYS A 55 -9.12 -6.05 15.47
N SER A 56 -8.84 -7.34 15.29
CA SER A 56 -9.88 -8.38 15.12
C SER A 56 -10.94 -8.43 16.23
N LYS A 57 -10.58 -8.09 17.48
CA LYS A 57 -11.52 -8.05 18.63
C LYS A 57 -12.14 -6.68 18.88
N GLN A 58 -11.69 -5.65 18.16
CA GLN A 58 -12.20 -4.30 18.24
C GLN A 58 -13.47 -4.18 17.40
N ALA A 59 -14.35 -3.25 17.77
CA ALA A 59 -15.48 -2.88 16.92
C ALA A 59 -14.98 -2.57 15.49
N PHE A 60 -15.73 -3.04 14.48
CA PHE A 60 -15.37 -2.97 13.06
C PHE A 60 -14.16 -3.81 12.61
N GLY A 61 -13.48 -4.56 13.48
CA GLY A 61 -12.32 -5.39 13.09
C GLY A 61 -12.65 -6.41 11.99
N SER A 62 -13.76 -7.13 12.13
CA SER A 62 -14.22 -8.09 11.12
C SER A 62 -14.65 -7.41 9.82
N LYS A 63 -15.40 -6.30 9.90
CA LYS A 63 -15.86 -5.52 8.74
C LYS A 63 -14.69 -4.92 7.95
N SER A 64 -13.70 -4.38 8.65
CA SER A 64 -12.49 -3.83 8.04
C SER A 64 -11.66 -4.89 7.33
N ARG A 65 -11.49 -6.06 7.96
CA ARG A 65 -10.85 -7.21 7.30
C ARG A 65 -11.61 -7.66 6.05
N GLN A 66 -12.94 -7.71 6.12
CA GLN A 66 -13.77 -8.10 4.98
C GLN A 66 -13.64 -7.09 3.83
N ALA A 67 -13.71 -5.79 4.11
CA ALA A 67 -13.55 -4.76 3.10
C ALA A 67 -12.19 -4.87 2.36
N LEU A 68 -11.10 -5.08 3.11
CA LEU A 68 -9.79 -5.32 2.49
C LEU A 68 -9.79 -6.60 1.64
N SER A 69 -10.46 -7.67 2.10
CA SER A 69 -10.61 -8.89 1.33
C SER A 69 -11.33 -8.66 0.01
N ASP A 70 -12.44 -7.93 0.01
CA ASP A 70 -13.23 -7.65 -1.20
C ASP A 70 -12.43 -6.81 -2.20
N LEU A 71 -11.59 -5.90 -1.69
CA LEU A 71 -10.71 -5.07 -2.50
C LEU A 71 -9.57 -5.86 -3.15
N VAL A 72 -8.88 -6.76 -2.45
CA VAL A 72 -7.61 -7.32 -2.95
C VAL A 72 -7.46 -8.84 -2.89
N PHE A 73 -8.32 -9.60 -2.21
CA PHE A 73 -8.11 -11.05 -2.10
C PHE A 73 -8.14 -11.75 -3.46
N ASN A 74 -7.18 -12.67 -3.69
CA ASN A 74 -7.00 -13.42 -4.92
C ASN A 74 -6.73 -12.56 -6.17
N LYS A 75 -6.38 -11.28 -6.00
CA LYS A 75 -5.99 -10.37 -7.07
C LYS A 75 -4.47 -10.23 -7.14
N ASP A 76 -3.97 -9.95 -8.34
CA ASP A 76 -2.60 -9.51 -8.55
C ASP A 76 -2.52 -8.00 -8.29
N VAL A 77 -1.53 -7.58 -7.50
CA VAL A 77 -1.37 -6.18 -7.06
C VAL A 77 0.07 -5.73 -7.25
N LEU A 78 0.23 -4.43 -7.44
CA LEU A 78 1.49 -3.72 -7.42
C LEU A 78 1.77 -3.21 -6.00
N LEU A 79 2.97 -3.47 -5.49
CA LEU A 79 3.43 -2.99 -4.20
C LEU A 79 4.54 -1.96 -4.36
N GLU A 80 4.27 -0.73 -3.95
CA GLU A 80 5.31 0.28 -3.74
C GLU A 80 5.88 0.12 -2.32
N LEU A 81 7.19 -0.10 -2.19
CA LEU A 81 7.83 -0.41 -0.91
C LEU A 81 8.22 0.83 -0.11
N HIS A 82 7.98 0.78 1.20
CA HIS A 82 8.32 1.82 2.19
C HIS A 82 9.23 1.29 3.31
N GLY A 83 9.90 0.15 3.07
CA GLY A 83 10.79 -0.50 4.03
C GLY A 83 10.09 -1.56 4.88
N LYS A 84 10.45 -1.65 6.15
CA LYS A 84 9.90 -2.63 7.11
C LYS A 84 9.51 -1.97 8.41
N ASP A 85 8.46 -2.50 9.05
CA ASP A 85 8.09 -2.09 10.40
C ASP A 85 8.92 -2.82 11.48
N LYS A 86 8.74 -2.42 12.74
CA LYS A 86 9.43 -3.03 13.90
C LYS A 86 9.14 -4.54 14.09
N TYR A 87 8.06 -5.05 13.48
CA TYR A 87 7.68 -6.45 13.49
C TYR A 87 8.21 -7.21 12.25
N ARG A 88 9.06 -6.56 11.45
CA ARG A 88 9.66 -7.07 10.22
C ARG A 88 8.65 -7.40 9.12
N ARG A 89 7.44 -6.83 9.17
CA ARG A 89 6.52 -6.84 8.02
C ARG A 89 7.02 -5.86 6.98
N THR A 90 6.82 -6.17 5.70
CA THR A 90 7.01 -5.21 4.63
C THR A 90 5.98 -4.09 4.78
N LEU A 91 6.41 -2.84 4.72
CA LEU A 91 5.52 -1.68 4.68
C LEU A 91 5.35 -1.28 3.22
N GLY A 92 4.11 -1.16 2.74
CA GLY A 92 3.88 -0.92 1.32
C GLY A 92 2.55 -0.23 1.01
N THR A 93 2.55 0.62 -0.02
CA THR A 93 1.31 1.06 -0.66
C THR A 93 0.90 0.00 -1.65
N ILE A 94 -0.37 -0.42 -1.59
CA ILE A 94 -0.90 -1.45 -2.48
C ILE A 94 -1.73 -0.76 -3.55
N TYR A 95 -1.43 -1.10 -4.78
CA TYR A 95 -2.10 -0.60 -5.96
C TYR A 95 -2.76 -1.78 -6.69
N PHE A 96 -4.05 -1.63 -6.99
CA PHE A 96 -4.80 -2.60 -7.77
C PHE A 96 -5.38 -1.91 -9.01
N SER A 97 -5.03 -2.40 -10.20
CA SER A 97 -5.64 -2.00 -11.46
C SER A 97 -6.38 -3.21 -12.06
N GLN A 98 -7.56 -2.97 -12.63
CA GLN A 98 -8.25 -3.95 -13.47
C GLN A 98 -7.85 -3.84 -14.94
N GLN A 99 -7.10 -2.79 -15.31
CA GLN A 99 -6.76 -2.47 -16.70
C GLN A 99 -5.26 -2.29 -16.84
N VAL A 100 -4.66 -3.11 -17.70
CA VAL A 100 -3.32 -2.85 -18.25
C VAL A 100 -3.53 -2.02 -19.50
N GLU A 101 -3.12 -0.75 -19.48
CA GLU A 101 -3.17 0.08 -20.67
C GLU A 101 -1.93 -0.19 -21.52
N CYS A 102 -2.09 -1.04 -22.53
CA CYS A 102 -1.06 -1.21 -23.54
C CYS A 102 -1.19 -0.11 -24.59
N LEU A 103 -0.22 0.82 -24.61
CA LEU A 103 -0.13 1.86 -25.62
C LEU A 103 0.77 1.37 -26.75
N GLY A 104 0.29 1.46 -27.99
CA GLY A 104 1.04 1.13 -29.20
C GLY A 104 0.65 -0.20 -29.87
N HIS A 105 1.38 -0.54 -30.94
CA HIS A 105 1.08 -1.69 -31.80
C HIS A 105 1.33 -3.04 -31.09
N PRO A 106 0.56 -4.11 -31.34
CA PRO A 106 0.74 -5.43 -30.68
C PRO A 106 2.15 -6.03 -30.76
N SER A 107 2.98 -5.55 -31.70
CA SER A 107 4.37 -6.00 -31.91
C SER A 107 5.43 -5.06 -31.32
N PHE A 108 5.10 -3.82 -30.97
CA PHE A 108 6.04 -2.78 -30.52
C PHE A 108 5.47 -1.83 -29.44
N GLY A 109 4.34 -2.18 -28.84
CA GLY A 109 3.71 -1.38 -27.79
C GLY A 109 4.47 -1.46 -26.48
N TYR A 110 4.29 -0.44 -25.64
CA TYR A 110 4.73 -0.45 -24.26
C TYR A 110 3.48 -0.39 -23.38
N CYS A 111 3.34 -1.34 -22.46
CA CYS A 111 2.25 -1.32 -21.51
C CYS A 111 2.61 -0.38 -20.36
N VAL A 112 1.79 0.63 -20.18
CA VAL A 112 1.84 1.51 -19.02
C VAL A 112 0.86 0.92 -18.03
N ASP A 113 1.34 0.48 -16.86
CA ASP A 113 0.45 0.17 -15.76
C ASP A 113 0.11 1.53 -15.11
N PRO A 114 -1.11 2.10 -15.30
CA PRO A 114 -1.50 3.21 -14.47
C PRO A 114 -1.39 2.72 -13.03
N LYS A 115 -0.94 3.57 -12.11
CA LYS A 115 -0.65 3.19 -10.72
C LYS A 115 -1.85 2.59 -9.97
N GLY A 116 -2.99 2.34 -10.59
CA GLY A 116 -4.13 1.64 -10.01
C GLY A 116 -4.80 2.42 -8.87
N ILE A 117 -5.74 1.78 -8.22
CA ILE A 117 -6.42 2.30 -7.04
C ILE A 117 -5.51 2.07 -5.83
N ASP A 118 -5.23 3.13 -5.07
CA ASP A 118 -4.57 3.05 -3.77
C ASP A 118 -5.51 2.44 -2.74
N ILE A 119 -5.21 1.21 -2.33
CA ILE A 119 -6.08 0.43 -1.43
C ILE A 119 -6.11 1.01 -0.02
N SER A 120 -5.03 1.64 0.45
CA SER A 120 -5.03 2.27 1.77
C SER A 120 -5.96 3.47 1.79
N LEU A 121 -5.95 4.28 0.72
CA LEU A 121 -6.88 5.39 0.57
C LEU A 121 -8.33 4.91 0.46
N GLU A 122 -8.58 3.83 -0.28
CA GLU A 122 -9.91 3.27 -0.43
C GLU A 122 -10.46 2.73 0.91
N MET A 123 -9.62 2.10 1.71
CA MET A 123 -9.98 1.68 3.07
C MET A 123 -10.38 2.86 3.98
N ILE A 124 -9.76 4.03 3.82
CA ILE A 124 -10.17 5.26 4.53
C ILE A 124 -11.52 5.76 4.00
N ASN A 125 -11.68 5.84 2.66
CA ASN A 125 -12.91 6.32 2.04
C ASN A 125 -14.14 5.51 2.48
N GLN A 126 -13.98 4.19 2.62
CA GLN A 126 -15.02 3.28 3.11
C GLN A 126 -15.23 3.34 4.63
N GLY A 127 -14.47 4.17 5.35
CA GLY A 127 -14.53 4.25 6.82
C GLY A 127 -14.13 2.93 7.49
N MET A 128 -13.19 2.19 6.90
CA MET A 128 -12.73 0.89 7.40
C MET A 128 -11.33 0.96 8.02
N ALA A 129 -10.64 2.07 7.88
CA ALA A 129 -9.35 2.33 8.51
C ALA A 129 -9.22 3.80 8.95
N TRP A 130 -8.27 4.03 9.85
CA TRP A 130 -7.84 5.35 10.29
C TRP A 130 -6.61 5.78 9.50
N TYR A 131 -6.50 7.09 9.24
CA TYR A 131 -5.23 7.65 8.81
C TYR A 131 -4.24 7.60 9.98
N TYR A 132 -3.08 6.97 9.77
CA TYR A 132 -2.14 6.67 10.84
C TYR A 132 -1.33 7.93 11.22
N PRO A 133 -1.47 8.45 12.45
CA PRO A 133 -0.91 9.76 12.81
C PRO A 133 0.63 9.79 12.83
N PHE A 134 1.28 8.63 12.94
CA PHE A 134 2.74 8.51 12.94
C PHE A 134 3.34 8.20 11.56
N ALA A 135 2.52 8.18 10.50
CA ALA A 135 3.01 8.03 9.14
C ALA A 135 3.55 9.37 8.59
N LYS A 136 4.21 9.30 7.43
CA LYS A 136 4.64 10.50 6.71
C LYS A 136 3.41 11.30 6.29
N LYS A 137 3.38 12.59 6.62
CA LYS A 137 2.26 13.49 6.29
C LYS A 137 1.83 13.35 4.84
N ASN A 138 0.54 13.07 4.65
CA ASN A 138 -0.09 12.99 3.35
C ASN A 138 -1.49 13.64 3.41
N GLU A 139 -1.65 14.78 2.73
CA GLU A 139 -2.90 15.56 2.75
C GLU A 139 -4.07 14.82 2.09
N GLN A 140 -3.82 13.94 1.13
CA GLN A 140 -4.88 13.16 0.48
C GLN A 140 -5.56 12.22 1.45
N TYR A 141 -4.77 11.49 2.24
CA TYR A 141 -5.26 10.55 3.24
C TYR A 141 -5.98 11.27 4.39
N LYS A 142 -5.43 12.39 4.84
CA LYS A 142 -6.05 13.23 5.86
C LYS A 142 -7.44 13.74 5.41
N LYS A 143 -7.53 14.31 4.21
CA LYS A 143 -8.81 14.80 3.65
C LYS A 143 -9.82 13.67 3.45
N ALA A 144 -9.38 12.50 3.00
CA ALA A 144 -10.24 11.32 2.87
C ALA A 144 -10.84 10.92 4.22
N GLU A 145 -10.04 10.91 5.29
CA GLU A 145 -10.53 10.58 6.62
C GLU A 145 -11.51 11.64 7.15
N GLU A 146 -11.19 12.93 6.99
CA GLU A 146 -12.07 14.05 7.35
C GLU A 146 -13.43 13.94 6.64
N GLN A 147 -13.43 13.58 5.36
CA GLN A 147 -14.65 13.40 4.58
C GLN A 147 -15.46 12.17 5.02
N ALA A 148 -14.80 11.04 5.29
CA ALA A 148 -15.45 9.84 5.80
C ALA A 148 -16.09 10.08 7.19
N ARG A 149 -15.40 10.83 8.06
CA ARG A 149 -15.92 11.28 9.37
C ARG A 149 -17.15 12.17 9.23
N LYS A 150 -17.05 13.21 8.40
CA LYS A 150 -18.16 14.15 8.15
C LYS A 150 -19.42 13.43 7.67
N ASN A 151 -19.25 12.43 6.81
CA ASN A 151 -20.33 11.64 6.23
C ASN A 151 -20.76 10.44 7.09
N LYS A 152 -20.13 10.22 8.25
CA LYS A 152 -20.40 9.08 9.15
C LYS A 152 -20.33 7.72 8.44
N VAL A 153 -19.37 7.56 7.54
CA VAL A 153 -19.18 6.32 6.76
C VAL A 153 -18.48 5.26 7.62
N GLY A 154 -18.90 4.00 7.50
CA GLY A 154 -18.22 2.87 8.13
C GLY A 154 -18.12 3.02 9.65
N LEU A 155 -16.90 2.93 10.20
CA LEU A 155 -16.63 3.04 11.64
C LEU A 155 -17.04 4.40 12.22
N TRP A 156 -17.12 5.45 11.39
CA TRP A 156 -17.52 6.80 11.79
C TRP A 156 -19.03 6.95 12.03
N ALA A 157 -19.83 5.93 11.72
CA ALA A 157 -21.23 5.87 12.12
C ALA A 157 -21.40 5.70 13.64
N ASN A 158 -20.37 5.16 14.32
CA ASN A 158 -20.33 5.12 15.77
C ASN A 158 -20.07 6.52 16.35
N SER A 159 -20.73 6.87 17.46
CA SER A 159 -20.54 8.16 18.14
C SER A 159 -19.18 8.29 18.82
N ASN A 160 -18.54 7.17 19.20
CA ASN A 160 -17.22 7.16 19.84
C ASN A 160 -16.34 6.02 19.30
N PRO A 161 -15.88 6.10 18.04
CA PRO A 161 -15.00 5.09 17.48
C PRO A 161 -13.60 5.21 18.12
N ILE A 162 -13.11 4.10 18.68
CA ILE A 162 -11.79 4.03 19.30
C ILE A 162 -10.75 3.74 18.21
N PRO A 163 -9.62 4.45 18.11
CA PRO A 163 -8.57 4.13 17.15
C PRO A 163 -7.74 2.91 17.59
N PRO A 164 -7.11 2.17 16.65
CA PRO A 164 -6.45 0.90 16.98
C PRO A 164 -5.23 1.02 17.92
N TRP A 165 -4.57 2.19 17.92
CA TRP A 165 -3.44 2.48 18.81
C TRP A 165 -3.87 2.79 20.26
N GLU A 166 -5.14 3.09 20.51
CA GLU A 166 -5.71 3.27 21.85
C GLU A 166 -6.44 2.02 22.37
N PHE A 167 -6.76 1.07 21.48
CA PHE A 167 -7.42 -0.19 21.84
C PHE A 167 -6.43 -1.16 22.53
N LYS A 168 -6.63 -1.36 23.84
CA LYS A 168 -5.86 -2.26 24.71
C LYS A 168 -6.37 -3.71 24.63
#